data_AF-A0A0C3GL12-F1
#
_entry.id   AF-A0A0C3GL12-F1
#
_cell.length_a   1.000
_cell.length_b   1.000
_cell.length_c   1.000
_cell.angle_alpha   90.00
_cell.angle_beta   90.00
_cell.angle_gamma   90.00
#
_symmetry.space_group_name_H-M   'P 1'
#
loop_
_entity.id
_entity.type
_entity.pdbx_description
1 polymer ?
#
loop_
_entity_poly.entity_id
_entity_poly.type
_entity_poly.pdbx_seq_one_letter_code
_entity_poly.pdbx_strand_id
1 'polypeptide(L)'
;MDWGDICFDNSCTKLSRASDKLPAMSGISTRFGEARGWTYLAGLWREDPDLARQLMWHANTPTARPSVGIHLPSWSWASINSSFSNFDIPSSTITFRIIDHEVLYGLNRYGTPRSAKLIVDGPCIPAIIEYRPVSVTSFSPEVELESRKVNFFLRIGESRAMIMPDFSFNKPGEGHVHSGEGVMLLVCSLEKEGLFCAVGLVLKAVDVSRQIFERIGLAL
;
A
#
# COMPACT_ATOMS: atom_id res chain seq x y z
N MET A 1 20.83 -10.08 0.58
CA MET A 1 20.10 -8.93 0.04
C MET A 1 19.02 -9.48 -0.85
N ASP A 2 17.81 -9.51 -0.33
CA ASP A 2 16.62 -9.87 -1.09
C ASP A 2 16.13 -8.67 -1.92
N TRP A 3 15.06 -8.84 -2.70
CA TRP A 3 14.53 -7.74 -3.50
C TRP A 3 13.86 -6.65 -2.65
N GLY A 4 13.29 -7.02 -1.51
CA GLY A 4 12.65 -6.09 -0.58
C GLY A 4 13.63 -5.08 0.00
N ASP A 5 14.81 -5.55 0.43
CA ASP A 5 15.92 -4.72 0.90
C ASP A 5 16.31 -3.66 -0.14
N ILE A 6 16.47 -4.08 -1.40
CA ILE A 6 16.84 -3.20 -2.51
C ILE A 6 15.79 -2.11 -2.72
N CYS A 7 14.51 -2.48 -2.66
CA CYS A 7 13.41 -1.52 -2.82
C CYS A 7 13.37 -0.52 -1.66
N PHE A 8 13.55 -1.00 -0.42
CA PHE A 8 13.58 -0.16 0.77
C PHE A 8 14.70 0.88 0.69
N ASP A 9 15.93 0.46 0.43
CA ASP A 9 17.10 1.34 0.32
C ASP A 9 16.90 2.42 -0.76
N ASN A 10 16.38 2.03 -1.92
CA ASN A 10 16.09 2.98 -3.01
C ASN A 10 14.97 3.96 -2.64
N SER A 11 13.96 3.52 -1.87
CA SER A 11 12.87 4.40 -1.44
C SER A 11 13.31 5.50 -0.47
N CYS A 12 14.42 5.30 0.23
CA CYS A 12 15.03 6.26 1.14
C CYS A 12 15.94 7.29 0.44
N THR A 13 16.22 7.09 -0.86
CA THR A 13 16.97 8.07 -1.65
C THR A 13 16.11 9.30 -1.96
N LYS A 14 16.71 10.45 -2.29
CA LYS A 14 16.00 11.72 -2.62
C LYS A 14 15.27 11.69 -3.97
N LEU A 15 14.69 10.55 -4.36
CA LEU A 15 13.75 10.46 -5.48
C LEU A 15 12.41 11.05 -5.03
N SER A 16 12.28 12.37 -5.17
CA SER A 16 11.14 13.14 -4.62
C SER A 16 9.80 12.87 -5.31
N ARG A 17 9.76 12.09 -6.39
CA ARG A 17 8.57 11.85 -7.21
C ARG A 17 8.34 10.36 -7.46
N ALA A 18 7.13 9.89 -7.17
CA ALA A 18 6.69 8.53 -7.43
C ALA A 18 6.97 8.06 -8.88
N SER A 19 6.78 8.93 -9.87
CA SER A 19 7.01 8.65 -11.30
C SER A 19 8.43 8.20 -11.63
N ASP A 20 9.40 8.64 -10.83
CA ASP A 20 10.83 8.51 -11.14
C ASP A 20 11.44 7.27 -10.47
N LYS A 21 10.73 6.66 -9.51
CA LYS A 21 11.21 5.51 -8.73
C LYS A 21 11.51 4.29 -9.60
N LEU A 22 10.52 3.79 -10.35
CA LEU A 22 10.72 2.60 -11.19
C LEU A 22 11.72 2.82 -12.34
N PRO A 23 11.68 3.95 -13.08
CA PRO A 23 12.69 4.23 -14.10
C PRO A 23 14.12 4.30 -13.54
N ALA A 24 14.31 4.95 -12.38
CA ALA A 24 15.62 5.04 -11.73
C ALA A 24 16.17 3.65 -11.33
N MET A 25 15.28 2.73 -10.94
CA MET A 25 15.65 1.35 -10.59
C MET A 25 15.69 0.38 -11.78
N SER A 26 15.35 0.83 -12.99
CA SER A 26 15.17 -0.07 -14.13
C SER A 26 16.47 -0.79 -14.53
N GLY A 27 17.64 -0.19 -14.32
CA GLY A 27 18.94 -0.84 -14.56
C GLY A 27 19.22 -2.00 -13.61
N ILE A 28 18.93 -1.82 -12.31
CA ILE A 28 19.04 -2.88 -11.30
C ILE A 28 18.03 -3.99 -11.59
N SER A 29 16.79 -3.59 -11.87
CA SER A 29 15.69 -4.48 -12.22
C SER A 29 16.02 -5.32 -13.46
N THR A 30 16.67 -4.72 -14.48
CA THR A 30 17.11 -5.43 -15.70
C THR A 30 18.07 -6.57 -15.36
N ARG A 31 19.14 -6.27 -14.62
CA ARG A 31 20.13 -7.29 -14.24
C ARG A 31 19.52 -8.39 -13.38
N PHE A 32 18.63 -8.01 -12.46
CA PHE A 32 17.94 -8.96 -11.58
C PHE A 32 17.01 -9.89 -12.38
N GLY A 33 16.23 -9.32 -13.29
CA GLY A 33 15.30 -10.06 -14.16
C GLY A 33 16.03 -10.96 -15.15
N GLU A 34 17.12 -10.49 -15.78
CA GLU A 34 17.96 -11.31 -16.67
C GLU A 34 18.62 -12.49 -15.96
N ALA A 35 19.10 -12.27 -14.73
CA ALA A 35 19.76 -13.32 -13.95
C ALA A 35 18.79 -14.40 -13.46
N ARG A 36 17.53 -14.04 -13.16
CA ARG A 36 16.54 -14.97 -12.59
C ARG A 36 15.52 -15.51 -13.61
N GLY A 37 15.34 -14.82 -14.73
CA GLY A 37 14.25 -15.10 -15.67
C GLY A 37 12.86 -14.79 -15.12
N TRP A 38 12.75 -13.89 -14.14
CA TRP A 38 11.52 -13.58 -13.43
C TRP A 38 10.67 -12.51 -14.13
N THR A 39 9.38 -12.53 -13.86
CA THR A 39 8.38 -11.62 -14.42
C THR A 39 8.26 -10.38 -13.55
N TYR A 40 8.55 -9.22 -14.15
CA TYR A 40 8.47 -7.93 -13.46
C TYR A 40 7.03 -7.41 -13.39
N LEU A 41 6.61 -7.04 -12.19
CA LEU A 41 5.27 -6.56 -11.83
C LEU A 41 5.38 -5.15 -11.21
N ALA A 42 5.92 -4.16 -11.91
CA ALA A 42 5.94 -2.77 -11.43
C ALA A 42 6.66 -2.54 -10.07
N GLY A 43 7.87 -3.06 -9.95
CA GLY A 43 8.71 -2.91 -8.74
C GLY A 43 8.68 -4.12 -7.82
N LEU A 44 7.95 -5.17 -8.20
CA LEU A 44 7.89 -6.49 -7.57
C LEU A 44 8.15 -7.58 -8.62
N TRP A 45 8.34 -8.82 -8.16
CA TRP A 45 8.57 -9.98 -9.03
C TRP A 45 7.55 -11.09 -8.78
N ARG A 46 7.00 -11.68 -9.84
CA ARG A 46 5.94 -12.68 -9.75
C ARG A 46 6.36 -13.94 -9.00
N GLU A 47 7.59 -14.36 -9.22
CA GLU A 47 8.17 -15.63 -8.76
C GLU A 47 8.85 -15.49 -7.38
N ASP A 48 8.85 -14.28 -6.81
CA ASP A 48 9.40 -14.06 -5.48
C ASP A 48 8.52 -14.76 -4.42
N PRO A 49 9.09 -15.65 -3.60
CA PRO A 49 8.32 -16.36 -2.55
C PRO A 49 7.73 -15.39 -1.51
N ASP A 50 8.30 -14.19 -1.39
CA ASP A 50 7.85 -13.17 -0.45
C ASP A 50 6.91 -12.13 -1.09
N LEU A 51 6.45 -12.33 -2.32
CA LEU A 51 5.61 -11.36 -3.03
C LEU A 51 4.38 -10.91 -2.20
N ALA A 52 3.72 -11.84 -1.49
CA ALA A 52 2.60 -11.50 -0.62
C ALA A 52 3.02 -10.61 0.57
N ARG A 53 4.16 -10.90 1.20
CA ARG A 53 4.73 -10.06 2.27
C ARG A 53 5.16 -8.69 1.76
N GLN A 54 5.69 -8.63 0.55
CA GLN A 54 6.06 -7.37 -0.10
C GLN A 54 4.86 -6.48 -0.42
N LEU A 55 3.62 -6.98 -0.35
CA LEU A 55 2.41 -6.17 -0.39
C LEU A 55 2.03 -5.60 0.98
N MET A 56 2.70 -5.98 2.07
CA MET A 56 2.41 -5.52 3.44
C MET A 56 3.19 -4.26 3.83
N TRP A 57 3.69 -3.50 2.84
CA TRP A 57 4.32 -2.22 3.09
C TRP A 57 3.33 -1.21 3.67
N HIS A 58 3.81 -0.15 4.31
CA HIS A 58 3.05 1.06 4.64
C HIS A 58 3.94 2.30 4.46
N ALA A 59 3.33 3.45 4.19
CA ALA A 59 4.06 4.71 4.09
C ALA A 59 4.59 5.13 5.47
N ASN A 60 5.86 5.56 5.55
CA ASN A 60 6.43 6.09 6.79
C ASN A 60 5.92 7.50 7.10
N THR A 61 5.78 8.31 6.05
CA THR A 61 5.25 9.68 6.13
C THR A 61 4.25 9.88 5.00
N PRO A 62 2.96 9.57 5.21
CA PRO A 62 1.94 9.75 4.19
C PRO A 62 1.87 11.21 3.74
N THR A 63 1.94 11.43 2.42
CA THR A 63 1.87 12.76 1.79
C THR A 63 0.66 12.82 0.85
N ALA A 64 0.44 13.93 0.17
CA ALA A 64 -0.61 13.98 -0.86
C ALA A 64 -0.37 12.91 -1.93
N ARG A 65 -1.48 12.35 -2.45
CA ARG A 65 -1.43 11.37 -3.54
C ARG A 65 -0.65 11.95 -4.73
N PRO A 66 0.23 11.16 -5.39
CA PRO A 66 0.86 11.61 -6.62
C PRO A 66 -0.21 11.93 -7.69
N SER A 67 0.06 12.92 -8.56
CA SER A 67 -0.93 13.47 -9.49
C SER A 67 -1.45 12.49 -10.56
N VAL A 68 -2.69 12.75 -11.02
CA VAL A 68 -3.53 12.07 -12.05
C VAL A 68 -2.81 11.44 -13.27
N GLY A 69 -1.58 11.83 -13.59
CA GLY A 69 -0.82 11.27 -14.73
C GLY A 69 0.12 10.11 -14.40
N ILE A 70 0.30 9.78 -13.12
CA ILE A 70 1.24 8.74 -12.70
C ILE A 70 0.49 7.41 -12.62
N HIS A 71 0.49 6.65 -13.72
CA HIS A 71 -0.15 5.33 -13.85
C HIS A 71 0.63 4.22 -13.14
N LEU A 72 0.99 4.43 -11.86
CA LEU A 72 1.54 3.36 -11.04
C LEU A 72 0.40 2.59 -10.36
N PRO A 73 0.47 1.25 -10.31
CA PRO A 73 -0.51 0.48 -9.57
C PRO A 73 -0.42 0.81 -8.07
N SER A 74 -1.58 0.99 -7.42
CA SER A 74 -1.66 1.37 -6.00
C SER A 74 -1.04 0.36 -5.03
N TRP A 75 -0.87 -0.90 -5.44
CA TRP A 75 -0.19 -1.93 -4.64
C TRP A 75 1.33 -1.87 -4.72
N SER A 76 1.91 -1.13 -5.68
CA SER A 76 3.36 -0.95 -5.76
C SER A 76 3.82 0.08 -4.74
N TRP A 77 4.91 -0.23 -4.03
CA TRP A 77 5.58 0.69 -3.12
C TRP A 77 6.07 1.98 -3.81
N ALA A 78 6.21 1.94 -5.15
CA ALA A 78 6.60 3.11 -5.94
C ALA A 78 5.46 4.13 -6.10
N SER A 79 4.21 3.77 -5.77
CA SER A 79 3.02 4.61 -5.95
C SER A 79 2.87 5.75 -4.94
N ILE A 80 3.79 5.90 -3.98
CA ILE A 80 3.77 6.94 -2.94
C ILE A 80 4.97 7.90 -3.08
N ASN A 81 4.86 9.12 -2.54
CA ASN A 81 5.96 10.12 -2.52
C ASN A 81 6.81 10.08 -1.22
N SER A 82 6.79 8.96 -0.48
CA SER A 82 7.60 8.75 0.72
C SER A 82 8.42 7.46 0.65
N SER A 83 9.27 7.25 1.65
CA SER A 83 9.77 5.91 1.98
C SER A 83 8.64 5.05 2.56
N PHE A 84 8.86 3.74 2.53
CA PHE A 84 7.94 2.75 3.08
C PHE A 84 8.66 1.86 4.08
N SER A 85 7.91 1.16 4.93
CA SER A 85 8.40 0.05 5.74
C SER A 85 7.50 -1.16 5.52
N ASN A 86 8.04 -2.37 5.64
CA ASN A 86 7.23 -3.58 5.62
C ASN A 86 6.69 -3.89 7.02
N PHE A 87 5.41 -4.20 7.11
CA PHE A 87 4.85 -4.79 8.32
C PHE A 87 5.16 -6.29 8.31
N ASP A 88 5.96 -6.73 9.27
CA ASP A 88 6.43 -8.12 9.30
C ASP A 88 5.32 -9.05 9.82
N ILE A 89 4.93 -10.00 8.99
CA ILE A 89 4.00 -11.07 9.33
C ILE A 89 4.66 -12.41 8.98
N PRO A 90 4.53 -13.44 9.83
CA PRO A 90 5.01 -14.76 9.49
C PRO A 90 4.33 -15.26 8.20
N SER A 91 5.10 -15.82 7.26
CA SER A 91 4.53 -16.34 6.01
C SER A 91 3.45 -17.42 6.25
N SER A 92 3.50 -18.11 7.38
CA SER A 92 2.51 -19.10 7.81
C SER A 92 1.15 -18.52 8.22
N THR A 93 1.07 -17.22 8.49
CA THR A 93 -0.18 -16.54 8.87
C THR A 93 -0.86 -15.84 7.69
N ILE A 94 -0.22 -15.82 6.50
CA ILE A 94 -0.78 -15.17 5.31
C ILE A 94 -2.06 -15.86 4.86
N THR A 95 -3.16 -15.11 4.82
CA THR A 95 -4.49 -15.64 4.48
C THR A 95 -4.93 -15.36 3.04
N PHE A 96 -4.13 -14.69 2.23
CA PHE A 96 -4.45 -14.38 0.82
C PHE A 96 -3.37 -14.89 -0.14
N ARG A 97 -3.73 -15.02 -1.42
CA ARG A 97 -2.84 -15.47 -2.49
C ARG A 97 -2.95 -14.56 -3.69
N ILE A 98 -1.83 -14.34 -4.37
CA ILE A 98 -1.79 -13.71 -5.69
C ILE A 98 -1.93 -14.83 -6.71
N ILE A 99 -3.08 -14.86 -7.39
CA ILE A 99 -3.44 -15.94 -8.30
C ILE A 99 -3.08 -15.61 -9.75
N ASP A 100 -3.11 -14.33 -10.12
CA ASP A 100 -2.75 -13.89 -11.48
C ASP A 100 -2.32 -12.41 -11.53
N HIS A 101 -1.89 -11.94 -12.69
CA HIS A 101 -1.45 -10.58 -12.95
C HIS A 101 -1.71 -10.16 -14.41
N GLU A 102 -1.96 -8.86 -14.60
CA GLU A 102 -2.00 -8.24 -15.93
C GLU A 102 -0.97 -7.11 -15.94
N VAL A 103 -0.02 -7.12 -16.88
CA VAL A 103 0.95 -6.03 -17.02
C VAL A 103 1.06 -5.60 -18.48
N LEU A 104 0.80 -4.32 -18.74
CA LEU A 104 1.12 -3.68 -19.99
C LEU A 104 2.40 -2.88 -19.82
N TYR A 105 3.51 -3.41 -20.33
CA TYR A 105 4.82 -2.80 -20.19
C TYR A 105 4.91 -1.44 -20.90
N GLY A 106 5.72 -0.54 -20.30
CA GLY A 106 6.12 0.71 -20.91
C GLY A 106 7.23 0.53 -21.96
N LEU A 107 7.93 1.62 -22.27
CA LEU A 107 9.09 1.57 -23.17
C LEU A 107 10.20 0.65 -22.64
N ASN A 108 10.39 0.65 -21.32
CA ASN A 108 11.27 -0.27 -20.63
C ASN A 108 10.41 -1.25 -19.83
N ARG A 109 10.55 -2.56 -20.10
CA ARG A 109 9.82 -3.62 -19.41
C ARG A 109 10.07 -3.67 -17.89
N TYR A 110 11.20 -3.11 -17.45
CA TYR A 110 11.61 -3.03 -16.05
C TYR A 110 11.49 -1.62 -15.47
N GLY A 111 10.84 -0.70 -16.20
CA GLY A 111 10.52 0.66 -15.75
C GLY A 111 9.02 0.81 -15.43
N THR A 112 8.52 2.03 -15.55
CA THR A 112 7.10 2.33 -15.32
C THR A 112 6.20 1.60 -16.35
N PRO A 113 5.27 0.73 -15.92
CA PRO A 113 4.30 0.11 -16.83
C PRO A 113 3.27 1.15 -17.31
N ARG A 114 2.59 0.87 -18.42
CA ARG A 114 1.41 1.62 -18.84
C ARG A 114 0.18 1.28 -18.00
N SER A 115 0.07 0.02 -17.59
CA SER A 115 -0.90 -0.46 -16.62
C SER A 115 -0.40 -1.74 -15.96
N ALA A 116 -0.83 -1.98 -14.72
CA ALA A 116 -0.55 -3.22 -14.02
C ALA A 116 -1.67 -3.54 -13.01
N LYS A 117 -2.03 -4.82 -12.90
CA LYS A 117 -2.98 -5.35 -11.92
C LYS A 117 -2.46 -6.64 -11.32
N LEU A 118 -2.81 -6.86 -10.06
CA LEU A 118 -2.72 -8.16 -9.41
C LEU A 118 -4.13 -8.69 -9.20
N ILE A 119 -4.31 -9.99 -9.42
CA ILE A 119 -5.54 -10.70 -9.10
C ILE A 119 -5.25 -11.49 -7.84
N VAL A 120 -6.01 -11.20 -6.79
CA VAL A 120 -5.83 -11.78 -5.45
C VAL A 120 -7.06 -12.55 -5.03
N ASP A 121 -6.84 -13.65 -4.33
CA ASP A 121 -7.85 -14.50 -3.71
C ASP A 121 -7.60 -14.55 -2.21
N GLY A 122 -8.61 -14.21 -1.41
CA GLY A 122 -8.49 -14.18 0.05
C GLY A 122 -9.76 -13.66 0.74
N PRO A 123 -9.82 -13.77 2.08
CA PRO A 123 -10.97 -13.32 2.84
C PRO A 123 -11.11 -11.80 2.80
N CYS A 124 -12.30 -11.33 2.42
CA CYS A 124 -12.59 -9.91 2.32
C CYS A 124 -13.74 -9.53 3.26
N ILE A 125 -13.59 -8.45 4.02
CA ILE A 125 -14.59 -7.96 4.97
C ILE A 125 -14.99 -6.53 4.59
N PRO A 126 -16.28 -6.24 4.36
CA PRO A 126 -16.76 -4.87 4.20
C PRO A 126 -16.52 -4.04 5.46
N ALA A 127 -16.06 -2.81 5.30
CA ALA A 127 -15.69 -1.94 6.40
C ALA A 127 -15.94 -0.47 6.07
N ILE A 128 -15.87 0.40 7.09
CA ILE A 128 -16.15 1.83 6.95
C ILE A 128 -14.97 2.65 7.48
N ILE A 129 -14.55 3.66 6.73
CA ILE A 129 -13.51 4.60 7.15
C ILE A 129 -14.03 5.54 8.24
N GLU A 130 -13.29 5.72 9.32
CA GLU A 130 -13.59 6.67 10.40
C GLU A 130 -12.41 7.57 10.72
N TYR A 131 -12.66 8.87 10.85
CA TYR A 131 -11.68 9.87 11.27
C TYR A 131 -11.89 10.23 12.72
N ARG A 132 -10.82 10.24 13.51
CA ARG A 132 -10.87 10.72 14.90
C ARG A 132 -9.78 11.75 15.16
N PRO A 133 -10.08 12.88 15.83
CA PRO A 133 -9.05 13.82 16.26
C PRO A 133 -8.00 13.12 17.12
N VAL A 134 -6.74 13.50 16.97
CA VAL A 134 -5.71 13.08 17.92
C VAL A 134 -5.99 13.79 19.25
N SER A 135 -6.28 13.01 20.30
CA SER A 135 -6.44 13.55 21.65
C SER A 135 -5.08 14.01 22.17
N VAL A 136 -4.90 15.32 22.31
CA VAL A 136 -3.69 15.92 22.89
C VAL A 136 -3.70 15.66 24.40
N THR A 137 -2.89 14.71 24.86
CA THR A 137 -2.64 14.47 26.29
C THR A 137 -1.24 14.96 26.68
N SER A 138 -0.96 16.25 26.50
CA SER A 138 0.00 17.04 27.28
C SER A 138 0.11 18.46 26.72
N PHE A 139 0.05 19.45 27.62
CA PHE A 139 0.07 20.87 27.30
C PHE A 139 1.49 21.31 26.90
N SER A 140 1.69 21.60 25.62
CA SER A 140 2.79 22.43 25.12
C SER A 140 2.21 23.50 24.18
N PRO A 141 2.56 24.80 24.33
CA PRO A 141 2.07 25.88 23.47
C PRO A 141 2.47 25.74 21.99
N GLU A 142 3.44 24.88 21.66
CA GLU A 142 3.86 24.62 20.28
C GLU A 142 2.88 23.69 19.51
N VAL A 143 1.94 23.05 20.23
CA VAL A 143 1.00 22.05 19.71
C VAL A 143 -0.23 22.68 19.02
N GLU A 144 -0.43 24.00 19.11
CA GLU A 144 -1.58 24.67 18.48
C GLU A 144 -1.59 24.55 16.94
N LEU A 145 -0.42 24.37 16.29
CA LEU A 145 -0.35 24.06 14.85
C LEU A 145 -0.61 22.57 14.53
N GLU A 146 -0.43 21.67 15.51
CA GLU A 146 -0.65 20.22 15.39
C GLU A 146 -2.08 19.77 15.70
N SER A 147 -2.95 20.69 16.12
CA SER A 147 -4.39 20.51 16.42
C SER A 147 -5.26 19.97 15.26
N ARG A 148 -4.65 19.61 14.13
CA ARG A 148 -5.29 19.06 12.92
C ARG A 148 -4.85 17.63 12.57
N LYS A 149 -4.07 16.95 13.42
CA LYS A 149 -3.75 15.53 13.20
C LYS A 149 -5.00 14.68 13.48
N VAL A 150 -5.26 13.73 12.58
CA VAL A 150 -6.41 12.82 12.61
C VAL A 150 -5.85 11.41 12.58
N ASN A 151 -6.38 10.55 13.45
CA ASN A 151 -6.17 9.11 13.38
C ASN A 151 -7.23 8.48 12.46
N PHE A 152 -6.79 7.55 11.63
CA PHE A 152 -7.62 6.83 10.68
C PHE A 152 -7.97 5.46 11.25
N PHE A 153 -9.24 5.12 11.21
CA PHE A 153 -9.74 3.85 11.68
C PHE A 153 -10.58 3.16 10.62
N LEU A 154 -10.51 1.84 10.62
CA LEU A 154 -11.37 0.97 9.86
C LEU A 154 -12.39 0.35 10.82
N ARG A 155 -13.67 0.70 10.70
CA ARG A 155 -14.73 0.10 11.50
C ARG A 155 -15.25 -1.17 10.83
N ILE A 156 -15.24 -2.26 11.59
CA ILE A 156 -15.70 -3.60 11.19
C ILE A 156 -16.66 -4.09 12.26
N GLY A 157 -17.97 -4.03 11.98
CA GLY A 157 -18.98 -4.25 13.02
C GLY A 157 -18.82 -3.25 14.17
N GLU A 158 -18.60 -3.77 15.38
CA GLU A 158 -18.34 -3.00 16.60
C GLU A 158 -16.84 -2.72 16.84
N SER A 159 -15.97 -3.44 16.13
CA SER A 159 -14.52 -3.36 16.26
C SER A 159 -13.93 -2.26 15.37
N ARG A 160 -12.71 -1.83 15.71
CA ARG A 160 -11.94 -0.85 14.95
C ARG A 160 -10.48 -1.30 14.85
N ALA A 161 -9.91 -1.13 13.68
CA ALA A 161 -8.47 -1.27 13.41
C ALA A 161 -7.88 0.09 13.04
N MET A 162 -6.62 0.34 13.38
CA MET A 162 -5.93 1.58 12.98
C MET A 162 -5.48 1.45 11.53
N ILE A 163 -5.60 2.52 10.74
CA ILE A 163 -5.14 2.54 9.35
C ILE A 163 -3.81 3.31 9.28
N MET A 164 -2.80 2.67 8.70
CA MET A 164 -1.61 3.30 8.13
C MET A 164 -1.91 3.65 6.67
N PRO A 165 -2.23 4.91 6.35
CA PRO A 165 -2.67 5.28 5.02
C PRO A 165 -1.50 5.36 4.04
N ASP A 166 -1.72 5.01 2.76
CA ASP A 166 -0.67 5.10 1.74
C ASP A 166 -0.36 6.57 1.37
N PHE A 167 -1.35 7.45 1.55
CA PHE A 167 -1.29 8.89 1.29
C PHE A 167 -2.35 9.61 2.14
N SER A 168 -2.26 10.93 2.25
CA SER A 168 -3.17 11.76 3.05
C SER A 168 -4.56 11.89 2.42
N PHE A 169 -5.35 10.80 2.44
CA PHE A 169 -6.67 10.71 1.82
C PHE A 169 -7.77 11.54 2.50
N ASN A 170 -7.49 12.20 3.63
CA ASN A 170 -8.45 13.05 4.32
C ASN A 170 -8.48 14.50 3.81
N LYS A 171 -7.55 14.85 2.92
CA LYS A 171 -7.47 16.18 2.32
C LYS A 171 -8.28 16.20 1.03
N PRO A 172 -9.05 17.28 0.77
CA PRO A 172 -9.74 17.44 -0.50
C PRO A 172 -8.78 17.34 -1.68
N GLY A 173 -9.22 16.68 -2.75
CA GLY A 173 -8.43 16.49 -3.97
C GLY A 173 -8.55 15.07 -4.50
N GLU A 174 -7.61 14.72 -5.37
CA GLU A 174 -7.52 13.38 -5.93
C GLU A 174 -7.18 12.36 -4.83
N GLY A 175 -7.97 11.28 -4.78
CA GLY A 175 -7.84 10.25 -3.76
C GLY A 175 -8.47 10.64 -2.41
N HIS A 176 -9.18 11.75 -2.31
CA HIS A 176 -9.97 12.04 -1.11
C HIS A 176 -10.94 10.89 -0.82
N VAL A 177 -10.98 10.48 0.45
CA VAL A 177 -11.88 9.48 1.00
C VAL A 177 -12.66 10.16 2.11
N HIS A 178 -13.97 9.95 2.16
CA HIS A 178 -14.80 10.52 3.21
C HIS A 178 -14.81 9.61 4.44
N SER A 179 -14.83 10.22 5.64
CA SER A 179 -15.27 9.47 6.81
C SER A 179 -16.70 9.00 6.59
N GLY A 180 -16.99 7.73 6.88
CA GLY A 180 -18.24 7.06 6.55
C GLY A 180 -18.23 6.33 5.20
N GLU A 181 -17.18 6.47 4.39
CA GLU A 181 -17.06 5.79 3.10
C GLU A 181 -16.81 4.28 3.29
N GLY A 182 -17.51 3.48 2.48
CA GLY A 182 -17.39 2.03 2.47
C GLY A 182 -16.15 1.56 1.71
N VAL A 183 -15.42 0.63 2.29
CA VAL A 183 -14.20 0.02 1.74
C VAL A 183 -14.20 -1.49 2.02
N MET A 184 -13.24 -2.21 1.45
CA MET A 184 -13.01 -3.63 1.71
C MET A 184 -11.70 -3.80 2.47
N LEU A 185 -11.69 -4.66 3.49
CA LEU A 185 -10.47 -5.19 4.09
C LEU A 185 -10.16 -6.53 3.44
N LEU A 186 -9.05 -6.65 2.72
CA LEU A 186 -8.46 -7.95 2.42
C LEU A 186 -7.69 -8.40 3.67
N VAL A 187 -8.19 -9.42 4.36
CA VAL A 187 -7.54 -9.98 5.54
C VAL A 187 -6.26 -10.67 5.10
N CYS A 188 -5.13 -10.17 5.59
CA CYS A 188 -3.81 -10.70 5.25
C CYS A 188 -3.24 -11.61 6.32
N SER A 189 -3.58 -11.39 7.59
CA SER A 189 -3.17 -12.25 8.69
C SER A 189 -4.21 -12.20 9.81
N LEU A 190 -4.38 -13.32 10.49
CA LEU A 190 -5.18 -13.43 11.71
C LEU A 190 -4.23 -13.70 12.87
N GLU A 191 -4.14 -12.78 13.82
CA GLU A 191 -3.38 -13.04 15.04
C GLU A 191 -4.18 -13.98 15.96
N LYS A 192 -3.52 -15.02 16.50
CA LYS A 192 -4.19 -16.15 17.15
C LYS A 192 -4.26 -16.02 18.69
N GLU A 193 -3.82 -14.91 19.28
CA GLU A 193 -3.71 -14.77 20.74
C GLU A 193 -4.77 -13.84 21.35
N GLY A 194 -6.03 -14.27 21.32
CA GLY A 194 -7.07 -13.81 22.26
C GLY A 194 -7.78 -12.48 21.94
N LEU A 195 -7.21 -11.63 21.09
CA LEU A 195 -7.89 -10.50 20.45
C LEU A 195 -7.82 -10.70 18.93
N PHE A 196 -8.96 -10.68 18.23
CA PHE A 196 -8.95 -10.66 16.77
C PHE A 196 -8.40 -9.31 16.28
N CYS A 197 -7.08 -9.21 16.14
CA CYS A 197 -6.43 -8.15 15.37
C CYS A 197 -6.21 -8.70 13.95
N ALA A 198 -7.10 -8.35 13.04
CA ALA A 198 -6.95 -8.68 11.64
C ALA A 198 -6.06 -7.63 10.97
N VAL A 199 -4.87 -8.04 10.55
CA VAL A 199 -4.00 -7.20 9.71
C VAL A 199 -4.41 -7.38 8.26
N GLY A 200 -4.58 -6.30 7.51
CA GLY A 200 -5.05 -6.42 6.13
C GLY A 200 -4.93 -5.17 5.27
N LEU A 201 -5.03 -5.36 3.96
CA LEU A 201 -5.01 -4.25 3.01
C LEU A 201 -6.36 -3.56 2.96
N VAL A 202 -6.34 -2.23 3.04
CA VAL A 202 -7.53 -1.38 2.91
C VAL A 202 -7.73 -1.05 1.44
N LEU A 203 -8.84 -1.52 0.88
CA LEU A 203 -9.14 -1.48 -0.55
C LEU A 203 -10.38 -0.61 -0.81
N LYS A 204 -10.22 0.43 -1.63
CA LYS A 204 -11.33 1.25 -2.13
C LYS A 204 -11.77 0.73 -3.49
N ALA A 205 -13.08 0.60 -3.69
CA ALA A 205 -13.60 0.18 -4.98
C ALA A 205 -13.41 1.27 -6.04
N VAL A 206 -12.87 0.89 -7.20
CA VAL A 206 -12.77 1.73 -8.40
C VAL A 206 -13.89 1.36 -9.38
N ASP A 207 -14.14 0.06 -9.54
CA ASP A 207 -15.26 -0.47 -10.32
C ASP A 207 -15.81 -1.71 -9.61
N VAL A 208 -16.92 -1.52 -8.90
CA VAL A 208 -17.58 -2.59 -8.13
C VAL A 208 -18.06 -3.72 -9.05
N SER A 209 -18.54 -3.40 -10.25
CA SER A 209 -19.08 -4.39 -11.19
C SER A 209 -18.00 -5.36 -11.70
N ARG A 210 -16.77 -4.86 -11.80
CA ARG A 210 -15.59 -5.61 -12.25
C ARG A 210 -14.69 -6.08 -11.10
N GLN A 211 -15.10 -5.85 -9.84
CA GLN A 211 -14.29 -6.12 -8.65
C GLN A 211 -12.88 -5.51 -8.74
N ILE A 212 -12.79 -4.28 -9.26
CA ILE A 212 -11.52 -3.55 -9.34
C ILE A 212 -11.42 -2.64 -8.12
N PHE A 213 -10.31 -2.80 -7.40
CA PHE A 213 -10.01 -2.04 -6.20
C PHE A 213 -8.65 -1.36 -6.33
N GLU A 214 -8.52 -0.23 -5.66
CA GLU A 214 -7.23 0.37 -5.35
C GLU A 214 -6.90 0.21 -3.88
N ARG A 215 -5.63 -0.01 -3.58
CA ARG A 215 -5.13 0.02 -2.21
C ARG A 215 -5.03 1.48 -1.74
N ILE A 216 -5.44 1.73 -0.50
CA ILE A 216 -5.36 3.06 0.13
C ILE A 216 -4.66 3.05 1.49
N GLY A 217 -4.29 1.88 2.01
CA GLY A 217 -3.57 1.74 3.27
C GLY A 217 -3.48 0.30 3.77
N LEU A 218 -2.91 0.17 4.96
CA LEU A 218 -2.79 -1.07 5.73
C LEU A 218 -3.53 -0.90 7.07
N ALA A 219 -4.37 -1.85 7.45
CA ALA A 219 -5.03 -1.90 8.75
C ALA A 219 -4.26 -2.79 9.73
N LEU A 220 -4.10 -2.32 10.97
CA LEU A 220 -3.41 -2.95 12.11
C LEU A 220 -4.31 -3.04 13.34
#